data_AF-A0A9P6XPQ2-F1
#
_entry.id   AF-A0A9P6XPQ2-F1
#
_cell.length_a   1.000
_cell.length_b   1.000
_cell.length_c   1.000
_cell.angle_alpha   90.00
_cell.angle_beta   90.00
_cell.angle_gamma   90.00
#
_symmetry.space_group_name_H-M   'P 1'
#
loop_
_entity.id
_entity.type
_entity.pdbx_description
1 polymer ?
#
loop_
_entity_poly.entity_id
_entity_poly.type
_entity_poly.pdbx_seq_one_letter_code
_entity_poly.pdbx_strand_id
1 'polypeptide(L)'
;MSNHYFDTVHKDHPVTVNLGWDRQLSYFFMVILRPVELLDATQADEADFYLYSNLLESNAFGKNLDYYRTVLNNFGIVVPESMFIETLHDSLNNVGNRVVTHQADGSFTESSK
;
A
#
# COMPACT_ATOMS: atom_id res chain seq x y z
N MET A 1 1.13 -4.17 12.02
CA MET A 1 0.38 -3.58 10.89
C MET A 1 -0.74 -4.48 10.37
N SER A 2 -1.90 -3.92 10.03
CA SER A 2 -2.79 -4.50 9.01
C SER A 2 -2.28 -4.14 7.61
N ASN A 3 -2.59 -4.97 6.61
CA ASN A 3 -2.14 -4.78 5.23
C ASN A 3 -3.32 -4.96 4.27
N HIS A 4 -3.52 -3.98 3.41
CA HIS A 4 -4.49 -4.00 2.32
C HIS A 4 -3.73 -3.98 1.00
N TYR A 5 -3.90 -5.03 0.20
CA TYR A 5 -3.23 -5.20 -1.08
C TYR A 5 -4.18 -4.95 -2.24
N PHE A 6 -3.67 -4.31 -3.28
CA PHE A 6 -4.35 -4.17 -4.56
C PHE A 6 -3.36 -4.29 -5.70
N ASP A 7 -3.56 -5.28 -6.58
CA ASP A 7 -2.75 -5.49 -7.76
C ASP A 7 -3.30 -4.66 -8.93
N THR A 8 -2.41 -3.95 -9.61
CA THR A 8 -2.77 -3.03 -10.71
C THR A 8 -1.60 -2.90 -11.69
N VAL A 9 -1.73 -1.97 -12.65
CA VAL A 9 -0.72 -1.69 -13.67
C VAL A 9 -0.37 -0.20 -13.63
N HIS A 10 0.93 0.10 -13.70
CA HIS A 10 1.45 1.45 -13.85
C HIS A 10 2.44 1.47 -15.02
N LYS A 11 2.12 2.25 -16.07
CA LYS A 11 2.92 2.34 -17.31
C LYS A 11 3.27 0.97 -17.90
N ASP A 12 2.25 0.13 -18.10
CA ASP A 12 2.34 -1.24 -18.65
C ASP A 12 3.14 -2.25 -17.79
N HIS A 13 3.55 -1.87 -16.58
CA HIS A 13 4.18 -2.76 -15.62
C HIS A 13 3.23 -3.11 -14.48
N PRO A 14 3.11 -4.39 -14.10
CA PRO A 14 2.33 -4.75 -12.92
C PRO A 14 2.96 -4.11 -11.69
N VAL A 15 2.14 -3.66 -10.75
CA VAL A 15 2.55 -3.12 -9.46
C VAL A 15 1.54 -3.53 -8.40
N THR A 16 1.98 -3.62 -7.15
CA THR A 16 1.09 -3.90 -6.01
C THR A 16 1.09 -2.72 -5.05
N VAL A 17 -0.08 -2.14 -4.80
CA VAL A 17 -0.25 -1.16 -3.73
C VAL A 17 -0.48 -1.91 -2.42
N ASN A 18 0.31 -1.60 -1.39
CA ASN A 18 0.02 -2.01 -0.02
C ASN A 18 -0.20 -0.75 0.84
N LEU A 19 -1.41 -0.60 1.36
CA LEU A 19 -1.82 0.46 2.27
C LEU A 19 -2.21 -0.19 3.59
N GLY A 20 -1.90 0.43 4.73
CA GLY A 20 -2.30 -0.17 6.00
C GLY A 20 -2.12 0.69 7.22
N TRP A 21 -2.50 0.14 8.36
CA TRP A 21 -2.38 0.75 9.68
C TRP A 21 -1.37 -0.01 10.53
N ASP A 22 -0.37 0.68 11.07
CA ASP A 22 0.47 0.11 12.12
C ASP A 22 -0.05 0.44 13.52
N ARG A 23 -0.69 -0.54 14.16
CA ARG A 23 -1.19 -0.45 15.54
C ARG A 23 -0.13 -0.11 16.59
N GLN A 24 1.11 -0.58 16.44
CA GLN A 24 2.15 -0.40 17.46
C GLN A 24 2.70 1.03 17.41
N LEU A 25 2.89 1.54 16.19
CA LEU A 25 3.47 2.86 15.93
C LEU A 25 2.42 3.95 15.66
N SER A 26 1.14 3.56 15.57
CA SER A 26 -0.03 4.43 15.37
C SER A 26 0.07 5.35 14.15
N TYR A 27 0.43 4.78 12.99
CA TYR A 27 0.47 5.53 11.74
C TYR A 27 -0.05 4.71 10.55
N PHE A 28 -0.54 5.40 9.53
CA PHE A 28 -0.83 4.80 8.23
C PHE A 28 0.46 4.71 7.42
N PHE A 29 0.65 3.61 6.68
CA PHE A 29 1.77 3.46 5.77
C PHE A 29 1.27 3.13 4.37
N MET A 30 2.09 3.43 3.36
CA MET A 30 1.84 2.96 2.00
C MET A 30 3.16 2.65 1.31
N VAL A 31 3.16 1.54 0.58
CA VAL A 31 4.19 1.20 -0.40
C VAL A 31 3.54 0.83 -1.73
N ILE A 32 4.24 1.09 -2.83
CA ILE A 32 3.88 0.63 -4.17
C ILE A 32 5.05 -0.22 -4.66
N LEU A 33 4.84 -1.53 -4.69
CA LEU A 33 5.86 -2.52 -5.01
C LEU A 33 6.02 -2.65 -6.52
N ARG A 34 7.27 -2.74 -6.97
CA ARG A 34 7.63 -3.19 -8.31
C ARG A 34 7.86 -4.71 -8.31
N PRO A 35 7.49 -5.42 -9.37
CA PRO A 35 7.76 -6.84 -9.54
C PRO A 35 9.26 -7.08 -9.60
N VAL A 36 9.71 -8.13 -8.92
CA VAL A 36 11.14 -8.49 -8.80
C VAL A 36 11.72 -8.85 -10.17
N GLU A 37 10.90 -9.35 -11.09
CA GLU A 37 11.28 -9.75 -12.44
C GLU A 37 11.74 -8.57 -13.31
N LEU A 38 11.41 -7.32 -12.93
CA LEU A 38 11.87 -6.12 -13.62
C LEU A 38 13.21 -5.59 -13.08
N LEU A 39 13.77 -6.21 -12.05
CA LEU A 39 15.00 -5.78 -11.39
C LEU A 39 16.13 -6.76 -11.68
N ASP A 40 17.34 -6.24 -11.88
CA ASP A 40 18.55 -7.08 -11.80
C ASP A 40 18.81 -7.37 -10.32
N ALA A 41 18.28 -8.50 -9.84
CA ALA A 41 18.35 -8.89 -8.44
C ALA A 41 19.79 -9.02 -7.88
N THR A 42 20.80 -9.05 -8.74
CA THR A 42 22.21 -9.07 -8.31
C THR A 42 22.78 -7.68 -7.98
N GLN A 43 22.08 -6.62 -8.39
CA GLN A 43 22.50 -5.23 -8.21
C GLN A 43 21.45 -4.34 -7.53
N ALA A 44 20.18 -4.78 -7.50
CA ALA A 44 19.09 -4.02 -6.92
C ALA A 44 19.26 -3.85 -5.40
N ASP A 45 19.08 -2.62 -4.92
CA ASP A 45 18.97 -2.32 -3.50
C ASP A 45 17.51 -2.44 -3.03
N GLU A 46 17.28 -2.27 -1.72
CA GLU A 46 15.92 -2.34 -1.17
C GLU A 46 14.99 -1.26 -1.77
N ALA A 47 15.50 -0.06 -2.06
CA ALA A 47 14.69 1.04 -2.59
C ALA A 47 14.24 0.77 -4.04
N ASP A 48 15.01 0.00 -4.80
CA ASP A 48 14.67 -0.38 -6.18
C ASP A 48 13.37 -1.19 -6.27
N PHE A 49 12.97 -1.91 -5.22
CA PHE A 49 11.71 -2.66 -5.14
C PHE A 49 10.46 -1.77 -5.00
N TYR A 50 10.63 -0.46 -4.80
CA TYR A 50 9.52 0.45 -4.53
C TYR A 50 9.39 1.54 -5.59
N LEU A 51 8.24 1.61 -6.25
CA LEU A 51 7.84 2.82 -6.96
C LEU A 51 7.58 3.97 -5.97
N TYR A 52 7.09 3.61 -4.78
CA TYR A 52 6.88 4.49 -3.66
C TYR A 52 7.01 3.73 -2.34
N SER A 53 7.61 4.35 -1.34
CA SER A 53 7.55 3.89 0.05
C SER A 53 7.57 5.10 0.96
N ASN A 54 6.61 5.19 1.88
CA ASN A 54 6.58 6.28 2.84
C ASN A 54 7.85 6.34 3.70
N LEU A 55 8.53 5.20 3.90
CA LEU A 55 9.78 5.14 4.67
C LEU A 55 10.98 5.82 3.99
N LEU A 56 10.90 6.05 2.68
CA LEU A 56 11.92 6.77 1.91
C LEU A 56 11.69 8.29 1.90
N GLU A 57 10.65 8.78 2.58
CA GLU A 57 10.36 10.20 2.72
C GLU A 57 10.90 10.81 4.01
N SER A 58 11.14 12.13 3.98
CA SER A 58 11.62 12.89 5.15
C SER A 58 10.63 12.93 6.33
N ASN A 59 9.34 12.71 6.10
CA ASN A 59 8.31 12.59 7.15
C ASN A 59 7.53 11.28 7.00
N ALA A 60 8.21 10.16 7.26
CA ALA A 60 7.69 8.82 6.98
C ALA A 60 6.40 8.44 7.74
N PHE A 61 6.18 8.99 8.95
CA PHE A 61 5.14 8.52 9.87
C PHE A 61 3.96 9.49 10.05
N GLY A 62 4.07 10.74 9.55
CA GLY A 62 3.04 11.77 9.74
C GLY A 62 1.99 11.87 8.63
N LYS A 63 1.83 10.82 7.82
CA LYS A 63 0.95 10.83 6.64
C LYS A 63 -0.44 10.28 6.99
N ASN A 64 -1.47 10.83 6.36
CA ASN A 64 -2.85 10.37 6.48
C ASN A 64 -3.35 9.76 5.15
N LEU A 65 -4.57 9.24 5.15
CA LEU A 65 -5.15 8.62 3.96
C LEU A 65 -5.32 9.60 2.78
N ASP A 66 -5.66 10.87 3.04
CA ASP A 66 -5.78 11.89 1.98
C ASP A 66 -4.44 12.19 1.30
N TYR A 67 -3.36 12.17 2.06
CA TYR A 67 -2.01 12.25 1.52
C TYR A 67 -1.74 11.08 0.57
N TYR A 68 -2.07 9.86 0.97
CA TYR A 68 -1.86 8.68 0.13
C TYR A 68 -2.74 8.66 -1.12
N ARG A 69 -3.97 9.19 -1.07
CA ARG A 69 -4.77 9.46 -2.28
C ARG A 69 -4.04 10.38 -3.24
N THR A 70 -3.44 11.45 -2.73
CA THR A 70 -2.66 12.40 -3.55
C THR A 70 -1.45 11.72 -4.18
N VAL A 71 -0.72 10.89 -3.42
CA VAL A 71 0.42 10.12 -3.94
C VAL A 71 -0.02 9.20 -5.08
N LEU A 72 -1.06 8.39 -4.88
CA LEU A 72 -1.57 7.48 -5.92
C LEU A 72 -2.03 8.25 -7.17
N ASN A 73 -2.72 9.38 -6.99
CA ASN A 73 -3.14 10.24 -8.10
C ASN A 73 -1.93 10.81 -8.88
N ASN A 74 -0.85 11.17 -8.20
CA ASN A 74 0.38 11.63 -8.86
C ASN A 74 1.05 10.54 -9.71
N PHE A 75 0.88 9.26 -9.34
CA PHE A 75 1.29 8.12 -10.16
C PHE A 75 0.24 7.71 -11.21
N GLY A 76 -0.94 8.33 -11.22
CA GLY A 76 -2.05 7.90 -12.07
C GLY A 76 -2.59 6.51 -11.71
N ILE A 77 -2.37 6.05 -10.48
CA ILE A 77 -2.85 4.76 -9.98
C ILE A 77 -4.20 4.98 -9.31
N VAL A 78 -5.21 4.23 -9.75
CA VAL A 78 -6.54 4.19 -9.13
C VAL A 78 -6.68 2.88 -8.37
N VAL A 79 -7.09 2.98 -7.11
CA VAL A 79 -7.38 1.83 -6.23
C VAL A 79 -8.87 1.86 -5.86
N PRO A 80 -9.49 0.73 -5.53
CA PRO A 80 -10.88 0.69 -5.09
C PRO A 80 -11.06 1.46 -3.78
N GLU A 81 -12.16 2.20 -3.67
CA GLU A 81 -12.48 3.00 -2.48
C GLU A 81 -12.55 2.15 -1.19
N SER A 82 -12.93 0.87 -1.32
CA SER A 82 -12.94 -0.08 -0.20
C SER A 82 -11.58 -0.22 0.48
N MET A 83 -10.47 -0.03 -0.24
CA MET A 83 -9.12 -0.09 0.32
C MET A 83 -8.88 1.00 1.38
N PHE A 84 -9.36 2.22 1.11
CA PHE A 84 -9.27 3.33 2.05
C PHE A 84 -10.27 3.20 3.20
N ILE A 85 -11.50 2.80 2.91
CA ILE A 85 -12.54 2.59 3.92
C ILE A 85 -12.08 1.55 4.94
N GLU A 86 -11.59 0.40 4.47
CA GLU A 86 -11.17 -0.69 5.36
C GLU A 86 -9.89 -0.35 6.13
N THR A 87 -8.93 0.35 5.52
CA THR A 87 -7.75 0.83 6.26
C THR A 87 -8.14 1.83 7.37
N LEU A 88 -9.11 2.72 7.10
CA LEU A 88 -9.63 3.64 8.11
C LEU A 88 -10.35 2.89 9.23
N HIS A 89 -11.16 1.89 8.91
CA HIS A 89 -11.80 1.04 9.91
C HIS A 89 -10.78 0.35 10.80
N ASP A 90 -9.69 -0.16 10.23
CA ASP A 90 -8.61 -0.78 10.99
C ASP A 90 -7.95 0.23 11.95
N SER A 91 -7.74 1.49 11.54
CA SER A 91 -7.18 2.50 12.44
C SER A 91 -8.13 2.88 13.57
N LEU A 92 -9.42 3.07 13.27
CA LEU A 92 -10.44 3.44 14.24
C LEU A 92 -10.64 2.36 15.31
N ASN A 93 -10.53 1.09 14.93
CA ASN A 93 -10.66 -0.05 15.82
C ASN A 93 -9.31 -0.55 16.36
N ASN A 94 -8.22 0.11 15.98
CA ASN A 94 -6.85 -0.26 16.31
C ASN A 94 -6.52 -1.73 15.98
N VAL A 95 -6.96 -2.20 14.82
CA VAL A 95 -6.74 -3.56 14.32
C VAL A 95 -5.36 -3.67 13.69
N GLY A 96 -4.64 -4.74 14.01
CA GLY A 96 -3.38 -5.08 13.34
C GLY A 96 -3.40 -6.54 12.90
N ASN A 97 -2.40 -6.94 12.11
CA ASN A 97 -2.21 -8.29 11.59
C ASN A 97 -3.30 -8.78 10.61
N ARG A 98 -4.33 -7.98 10.35
CA ARG A 98 -5.30 -8.21 9.28
C ARG A 98 -4.62 -8.15 7.92
N VAL A 99 -5.00 -9.05 7.01
CA VAL A 99 -4.47 -9.12 5.65
C VAL A 99 -5.63 -9.20 4.67
N VAL A 100 -5.79 -8.18 3.84
CA VAL A 100 -6.91 -8.02 2.92
C VAL A 100 -6.40 -7.84 1.51
N THR A 101 -7.04 -8.50 0.55
CA THR A 101 -6.80 -8.30 -0.89
C THR A 101 -8.05 -7.72 -1.53
N HIS A 102 -7.92 -6.53 -2.11
CA HIS A 102 -9.02 -5.82 -2.77
C HIS A 102 -9.09 -6.16 -4.25
N GLN A 103 -10.30 -6.08 -4.81
CA GLN A 103 -10.59 -6.26 -6.23
C GLN A 103 -11.07 -4.93 -6.84
N ALA A 104 -10.95 -4.79 -8.16
CA ALA A 104 -11.28 -3.55 -8.87
C ALA A 104 -12.78 -3.17 -8.77
N ASP A 105 -13.65 -4.15 -8.55
CA ASP A 105 -15.09 -3.94 -8.33
C ASP A 105 -15.44 -3.45 -6.91
N GLY A 106 -14.42 -3.28 -6.05
CA GLY A 106 -14.56 -2.84 -4.67
C GLY A 106 -14.76 -3.99 -3.68
N SER A 107 -14.97 -5.23 -4.13
CA SER A 107 -14.97 -6.39 -3.24
C SER A 107 -13.58 -6.66 -2.67
N PHE A 108 -13.52 -7.42 -1.59
CA PHE A 108 -12.26 -7.83 -0.98
C PHE A 108 -12.38 -9.18 -0.29
N THR A 109 -11.25 -9.85 -0.13
CA THR A 109 -11.11 -11.08 0.64
C THR A 109 -10.12 -10.89 1.76
N GLU A 110 -10.41 -11.46 2.92
CA GLU A 110 -9.48 -11.48 4.05
C GLU A 110 -8.82 -12.84 4.15
N SER A 111 -7.49 -12.85 4.30
CA SER A 111 -6.70 -14.05 4.49
C SER A 111 -6.45 -14.26 5.98
N SER A 112 -6.76 -15.44 6.50
CA SER A 112 -6.34 -15.84 7.85
C SER A 112 -4.83 -16.07 7.86
N LYS A 113 -4.12 -15.43 8.80
CA LYS A 113 -2.76 -15.83 9.16
C LYS A 113 -2.77 -17.07 10.04
#